data_AF-A0A2E9QS94-F1
#
_entry.id   AF-A0A2E9QS94-F1
#
_cell.length_a   1.000
_cell.length_b   1.000
_cell.length_c   1.000
_cell.angle_alpha   90.00
_cell.angle_beta   90.00
_cell.angle_gamma   90.00
#
_symmetry.space_group_name_H-M   'P 1'
#
loop_
_entity.id
_entity.type
_entity.pdbx_description
1 polymer ?
#
loop_
_entity_poly.entity_id
_entity_poly.type
_entity_poly.pdbx_seq_one_letter_code
_entity_poly.pdbx_strand_id
1 'polypeptide(L)'
;MLAHIRLLDTQSHTHPPYLTQGWHVPIRHNILYIGRSSFSEIVLPFKTISAFHARLYHDKGLLYVEDIGSTNGSYHREKRLYRGHLQRVLPDVPVRFGDIQVCIEACRIEASKQTSQRPIHALPTTPQIQLHTTL
;
A
#
# COMPACT_ATOMS: atom_id res chain seq x y z
N MET A 1 8.39 -11.28 7.92
CA MET A 1 7.10 -10.76 8.43
C MET A 1 6.46 -9.90 7.34
N LEU A 2 5.12 -9.84 7.26
CA LEU A 2 4.39 -9.01 6.29
C LEU A 2 3.58 -7.93 7.01
N ALA A 3 3.42 -6.78 6.38
CA ALA A 3 2.33 -5.87 6.63
C ALA A 3 1.19 -6.26 5.68
N HIS A 4 0.04 -6.64 6.22
CA HIS A 4 -1.20 -6.72 5.47
C HIS A 4 -1.84 -5.33 5.49
N ILE A 5 -1.96 -4.72 4.32
CA ILE A 5 -2.51 -3.38 4.15
C ILE A 5 -3.84 -3.53 3.45
N ARG A 6 -4.91 -3.09 4.12
CA ARG A 6 -6.26 -3.08 3.56
C ARG A 6 -6.66 -1.64 3.36
N LEU A 7 -6.90 -1.24 2.12
CA LEU A 7 -7.57 0.03 1.86
C LEU A 7 -9.01 -0.07 2.34
N LEU A 8 -9.38 0.86 3.20
CA LEU A 8 -10.77 1.11 3.52
C LEU A 8 -11.20 2.21 2.57
N ASP A 9 -11.72 1.81 1.42
CA ASP A 9 -12.36 2.75 0.51
C ASP A 9 -13.47 3.44 1.28
N THR A 10 -13.38 4.77 1.39
CA THR A 10 -14.45 5.54 2.00
C THR A 10 -15.14 6.45 1.00
N GLN A 11 -14.63 6.69 -0.22
CA GLN A 11 -15.19 7.73 -1.13
C GLN A 11 -14.83 7.65 -2.64
N SER A 12 -14.42 6.53 -3.24
CA SER A 12 -13.98 6.60 -4.66
C SER A 12 -14.44 5.47 -5.57
N HIS A 13 -15.53 5.76 -6.27
CA HIS A 13 -16.05 5.12 -7.49
C HIS A 13 -15.03 4.99 -8.67
N THR A 14 -13.74 5.26 -8.47
CA THR A 14 -12.72 5.45 -9.51
C THR A 14 -11.47 4.62 -9.30
N HIS A 15 -11.51 3.56 -8.48
CA HIS A 15 -10.34 2.74 -8.20
C HIS A 15 -10.43 1.36 -8.84
N PRO A 16 -9.33 0.87 -9.43
CA PRO A 16 -9.31 -0.45 -10.01
C PRO A 16 -9.49 -1.52 -8.91
N PRO A 17 -10.23 -2.59 -9.19
CA PRO A 17 -10.72 -3.55 -8.19
C PRO A 17 -9.62 -4.33 -7.45
N TYR A 18 -8.36 -4.26 -7.88
CA TYR A 18 -7.25 -4.92 -7.18
C TYR A 18 -6.86 -4.23 -5.85
N LEU A 19 -7.37 -3.03 -5.58
CA LEU A 19 -7.08 -2.26 -4.36
C LEU A 19 -8.00 -2.60 -3.18
N THR A 20 -9.16 -3.24 -3.41
CA THR A 20 -10.14 -3.57 -2.36
C THR A 20 -9.83 -4.85 -1.60
N GLN A 21 -9.02 -5.75 -2.17
CA GLN A 21 -8.71 -7.05 -1.56
C GLN A 21 -7.61 -6.96 -0.48
N GLY A 22 -7.03 -5.78 -0.28
CA GLY A 22 -5.81 -5.61 0.49
C GLY A 22 -4.61 -6.27 -0.19
N TRP A 23 -3.40 -5.83 0.15
CA TRP A 23 -2.17 -6.43 -0.37
C TRP A 23 -1.15 -6.57 0.74
N HIS A 24 -0.20 -7.47 0.51
CA HIS A 24 0.88 -7.74 1.45
C HIS A 24 2.14 -7.01 1.03
N VAL A 25 2.73 -6.27 1.97
CA VAL A 25 4.03 -5.61 1.79
C VAL A 25 5.04 -6.32 2.69
N PRO A 26 6.17 -6.81 2.16
CA PRO A 26 7.21 -7.43 2.98
C PRO A 26 7.87 -6.38 3.87
N ILE A 27 7.87 -6.64 5.19
CA ILE A 27 8.60 -5.82 6.15
C ILE A 27 10.06 -6.27 6.13
N ARG A 28 10.85 -5.66 5.23
CA ARG A 28 12.29 -5.96 5.05
C ARG A 28 13.17 -5.20 6.04
N HIS A 29 12.73 -4.04 6.46
CA HIS A 29 13.41 -3.16 7.41
C HIS A 29 12.44 -2.73 8.51
N ASN A 30 12.97 -2.19 9.60
CA ASN A 30 12.16 -1.64 10.69
C ASN A 30 11.38 -0.38 10.27
N ILE A 31 11.76 0.25 9.16
CA ILE A 31 11.13 1.48 8.64
C ILE A 31 10.70 1.21 7.19
N LEU A 32 9.46 1.52 6.87
CA LEU A 32 8.91 1.48 5.51
C LEU A 32 8.33 2.85 5.18
N TYR A 33 8.54 3.34 3.96
CA TYR A 33 7.95 4.59 3.51
C TYR A 33 6.56 4.36 2.93
N ILE A 34 5.63 5.23 3.30
CA ILE A 34 4.28 5.32 2.77
C ILE A 34 4.18 6.61 1.95
N GLY A 35 3.76 6.51 0.69
CA GLY A 35 3.61 7.70 -0.14
C GLY A 35 3.13 7.41 -1.55
N ARG A 36 2.93 8.47 -2.32
CA ARG A 36 2.51 8.39 -3.73
C ARG A 36 3.64 7.97 -4.66
N SER A 37 4.89 8.21 -4.26
CA SER A 37 6.06 7.90 -5.07
C SER A 37 6.21 6.39 -5.25
N SER A 38 6.61 5.96 -6.45
CA SER A 38 7.00 4.56 -6.71
C SER A 38 8.24 4.12 -5.94
N PHE A 39 8.97 5.06 -5.34
CA PHE A 39 10.10 4.79 -4.46
C PHE A 39 9.68 4.48 -3.02
N SER A 40 8.39 4.61 -2.66
CA SER A 40 7.89 4.18 -1.36
C SER A 40 7.64 2.67 -1.36
N GLU A 41 7.93 1.98 -0.26
CA GLU A 41 7.60 0.55 -0.14
C GLU A 41 6.09 0.31 -0.09
N ILE A 42 5.35 1.25 0.49
CA ILE A 42 3.89 1.26 0.50
C ILE A 42 3.43 2.39 -0.43
N VAL A 43 3.20 2.03 -1.69
CA VAL A 43 2.76 2.99 -2.71
C VAL A 43 1.25 3.19 -2.61
N LEU A 44 0.84 4.42 -2.32
CA LEU A 44 -0.55 4.86 -2.35
C LEU A 44 -0.68 5.94 -3.44
N PRO A 45 -0.99 5.56 -4.70
CA PRO A 45 -0.86 6.42 -5.88
C PRO A 45 -1.99 7.46 -6.01
N PHE A 46 -2.36 8.12 -4.91
CA PHE A 46 -3.45 9.09 -4.84
C PHE A 46 -2.92 10.52 -4.81
N LYS A 47 -3.62 11.44 -5.50
CA LYS A 47 -3.20 12.86 -5.60
C LYS A 47 -3.11 13.56 -4.25
N THR A 48 -3.91 13.12 -3.27
CA THR A 48 -3.99 13.70 -1.92
C THR A 48 -2.86 13.21 -1.01
N ILE A 49 -1.99 12.32 -1.51
CA ILE A 49 -0.87 11.75 -0.78
C ILE A 49 0.45 12.33 -1.33
N SER A 50 1.30 12.83 -0.43
CA SER A 50 2.64 13.32 -0.76
C SER A 50 3.55 12.19 -1.26
N ALA A 51 4.62 12.54 -1.99
CA ALA A 51 5.57 11.56 -2.55
C ALA A 51 6.15 10.62 -1.48
N PHE A 52 6.55 11.21 -0.34
CA PHE A 52 6.87 10.52 0.91
C PHE A 52 5.99 11.15 1.99
N HIS A 53 4.89 10.49 2.34
CA HIS A 53 3.84 11.06 3.19
C HIS A 53 4.06 10.73 4.66
N ALA A 54 4.34 9.47 4.95
CA ALA A 54 4.52 8.95 6.29
C ALA A 54 5.54 7.81 6.29
N ARG A 55 5.97 7.41 7.48
CA ARG A 55 6.78 6.21 7.70
C ARG A 55 6.04 5.26 8.63
N LEU A 56 6.10 3.99 8.30
CA LEU A 56 5.68 2.90 9.17
C LEU A 56 6.90 2.35 9.88
N TYR A 57 6.87 2.37 11.21
CA TYR A 57 7.85 1.75 12.06
C TYR A 57 7.31 0.43 12.57
N HIS A 58 8.13 -0.59 12.48
CA HIS A 58 7.89 -1.87 13.11
C HIS A 58 8.95 -2.09 14.19
N ASP A 59 8.50 -2.29 15.43
CA ASP A 59 9.35 -2.69 16.55
C ASP A 59 8.64 -3.74 17.41
N LYS A 60 9.32 -4.87 17.65
CA LYS A 60 8.85 -5.96 18.54
C LYS A 60 7.39 -6.41 18.32
N GLY A 61 6.93 -6.45 17.07
CA GLY A 61 5.56 -6.84 16.72
C GLY A 61 4.52 -5.73 16.83
N LEU A 62 4.94 -4.52 17.21
CA LEU A 62 4.11 -3.32 17.24
C LEU A 62 4.38 -2.47 16.00
N LEU A 63 3.31 -1.85 15.50
CA LEU A 63 3.36 -0.92 14.38
C LEU A 63 3.12 0.50 14.87
N TYR A 64 3.90 1.43 14.34
CA TYR A 64 3.75 2.86 14.57
C TYR A 64 3.78 3.59 13.25
N VAL A 65 3.01 4.67 13.15
CA VAL A 65 3.02 5.57 12.00
C VAL A 65 3.54 6.92 12.43
N GLU A 66 4.34 7.53 11.56
CA GLU A 66 4.87 8.87 11.73
C GLU A 66 4.59 9.68 10.47
N ASP A 67 3.94 10.84 10.61
CA ASP A 67 3.79 11.80 9.51
C ASP A 67 5.11 12.60 9.37
N ILE A 68 5.74 12.53 8.20
CA ILE A 68 7.06 13.15 7.95
C ILE A 68 6.98 14.54 7.29
N GLY A 69 5.80 15.18 7.33
CA GLY A 69 5.59 16.49 6.72
C GLY A 69 4.65 16.46 5.54
N SER A 70 3.64 15.60 5.57
CA SER A 70 2.65 15.51 4.51
C SER A 70 1.86 16.82 4.31
N THR A 71 1.40 17.04 3.08
CA THR A 71 0.64 18.24 2.71
C THR A 71 -0.75 18.24 3.37
N ASN A 72 -1.49 17.13 3.23
CA ASN A 72 -2.87 17.03 3.71
C ASN A 72 -2.97 16.47 5.15
N GLY A 73 -1.86 16.03 5.74
CA GLY A 73 -1.85 15.45 7.08
C GLY A 73 -2.23 13.97 7.12
N SER A 74 -1.75 13.32 8.18
CA SER A 74 -2.17 11.98 8.60
C SER A 74 -3.08 12.08 9.82
N TYR A 75 -4.02 11.13 9.97
CA TYR A 75 -4.99 11.10 11.07
C TYR A 75 -5.15 9.68 11.61
N HIS A 76 -5.38 9.55 12.91
CA HIS A 76 -5.69 8.29 13.59
C HIS A 76 -6.84 8.54 14.58
N ARG A 77 -7.92 7.76 14.47
CA ARG A 77 -9.17 7.97 15.26
C ARG A 77 -9.66 9.42 15.21
N GLU A 78 -9.77 9.97 14.00
CA GLU A 78 -10.18 11.35 13.71
C GLU A 78 -9.24 12.46 14.22
N LYS A 79 -8.20 12.12 14.99
CA LYS A 79 -7.20 13.07 15.47
C LYS A 79 -6.05 13.17 14.46
N ARG A 80 -5.69 14.41 14.11
CA ARG A 80 -4.52 14.66 13.26
C ARG A 80 -3.24 14.26 14.02
N LEU A 81 -2.35 13.56 13.34
CA LEU A 81 -1.05 13.23 13.88
C LEU A 81 -0.15 14.47 13.89
N TYR A 82 0.62 14.61 14.96
CA TYR A 82 1.72 15.57 14.98
C TYR A 82 2.84 15.06 14.08
N ARG A 83 3.42 15.98 13.30
CA ARG A 83 4.56 15.68 12.44
C ARG A 83 5.74 15.22 13.28
N GLY A 84 6.40 14.14 12.86
CA GLY A 84 7.53 13.54 13.57
C GLY A 84 7.16 12.77 14.84
N HIS A 85 5.87 12.62 15.16
CA HIS A 85 5.44 11.84 16.33
C HIS A 85 5.05 10.42 15.95
N LEU A 86 5.58 9.44 16.69
CA LEU A 86 5.25 8.04 16.54
C LEU A 86 3.88 7.73 17.16
N GLN A 87 2.88 7.51 16.31
CA GLN A 87 1.56 7.07 16.73
C GLN A 87 1.44 5.56 16.58
N ARG A 88 1.12 4.85 17.67
CA ARG A 88 0.82 3.41 17.60
C ARG A 88 -0.40 3.14 16.71
N VAL A 89 -0.26 2.20 15.79
CA VAL A 89 -1.31 1.70 14.90
C VAL A 89 -1.90 0.41 15.46
N LEU A 90 -3.21 0.24 15.33
CA LEU A 90 -3.92 -0.98 15.73
C LEU A 90 -4.55 -1.61 14.47
N PRO A 91 -4.60 -2.96 14.36
CA PRO A 91 -5.10 -3.65 13.16
C PRO A 91 -6.49 -3.20 12.69
N ASP A 92 -7.41 -2.99 13.63
CA ASP A 92 -8.81 -2.64 13.34
C ASP A 92 -9.09 -1.13 13.38
N VAL A 93 -8.05 -0.31 13.55
CA VAL A 93 -8.21 1.14 13.61
C VAL A 93 -7.59 1.77 12.37
N PRO A 94 -8.40 2.40 11.50
CA PRO A 94 -7.89 3.03 10.31
C PRO A 94 -6.93 4.17 10.63
N VAL A 95 -5.87 4.25 9.84
CA VAL A 95 -5.05 5.44 9.68
C VAL A 95 -5.45 6.10 8.37
N ARG A 96 -5.72 7.40 8.42
CA ARG A 96 -6.07 8.20 7.25
C ARG A 96 -4.86 9.01 6.80
N PHE A 97 -4.50 8.91 5.53
CA PHE A 97 -3.45 9.69 4.88
C PHE A 97 -4.09 10.58 3.82
N GLY A 98 -4.15 11.89 4.07
CA GLY A 98 -5.01 12.79 3.27
C GLY A 98 -6.46 12.31 3.30
N ASP A 99 -6.98 11.89 2.14
CA ASP A 99 -8.39 11.44 2.01
C ASP A 99 -8.52 9.92 1.96
N ILE A 100 -7.41 9.18 2.13
CA ILE A 100 -7.37 7.73 1.99
C ILE A 100 -7.27 7.08 3.37
N GLN A 101 -8.14 6.13 3.68
CA GLN A 101 -8.08 5.34 4.91
C GLN A 101 -7.49 3.95 4.66
N VAL A 102 -6.60 3.51 5.54
CA VAL A 102 -6.01 2.17 5.50
C VAL A 102 -6.03 1.54 6.88
N CYS A 103 -6.36 0.24 6.91
CA CYS A 103 -6.01 -0.63 8.02
C CYS A 103 -4.64 -1.25 7.75
N ILE A 104 -3.81 -1.28 8.78
CA ILE A 104 -2.47 -1.88 8.70
C ILE A 104 -2.35 -2.91 9.82
N GLU A 105 -2.09 -4.14 9.42
CA GLU A 105 -1.93 -5.27 10.32
C GLU A 105 -0.57 -5.93 10.08
N ALA A 106 0.17 -6.24 11.16
CA ALA A 106 1.38 -7.04 11.06
C ALA A 106 1.01 -8.52 11.07
N CYS A 107 1.17 -9.20 9.95
CA CYS A 107 1.00 -10.65 9.85
C CYS A 107 2.37 -11.33 9.90
N ARG A 108 2.60 -12.16 10.92
CA ARG A 108 3.77 -13.02 10.98
C ARG A 108 3.61 -14.12 9.93
N ILE A 109 4.45 -14.11 8.89
CA ILE A 109 4.60 -15.31 8.07
C ILE A 109 5.28 -16.37 8.95
N GLU A 110 4.50 -17.31 9.47
CA GLU A 110 4.99 -18.68 9.65
C GLU A 110 5.45 -19.12 8.27
N ALA A 111 6.74 -19.45 8.10
CA ALA A 111 7.33 -19.83 6.82
C ALA A 111 6.63 -21.06 6.23
N SER A 112 5.46 -20.87 5.64
CA SER A 112 4.82 -21.85 4.79
C SER A 112 5.49 -21.72 3.43
N LYS A 113 6.27 -22.76 3.16
CA LYS A 113 6.90 -23.10 1.89
C LYS A 113 6.23 -22.39 0.70
N GLN A 114 7.03 -21.60 -0.01
CA GLN A 114 6.74 -21.21 -1.39
C GLN A 114 6.32 -22.47 -2.16
N THR A 115 5.03 -22.60 -2.48
CA THR A 115 4.56 -23.46 -3.55
C THR A 115 3.87 -22.57 -4.57
N SER A 116 4.65 -22.23 -5.59
CA SER A 116 4.25 -22.05 -6.98
C SER A 116 2.84 -21.50 -7.23
N GLN A 117 2.74 -20.19 -7.49
CA GLN A 117 1.68 -19.68 -8.37
C GLN A 117 2.29 -18.74 -9.41
N ARG A 118 2.03 -19.09 -10.67
CA ARG A 118 2.70 -18.67 -11.92
C ARG A 118 2.69 -17.14 -12.13
N PRO A 119 3.66 -16.59 -12.88
CA PRO A 119 3.56 -15.21 -13.37
C PRO A 119 2.38 -15.10 -14.35
N ILE A 120 1.33 -14.39 -13.93
CA ILE A 120 0.19 -13.98 -14.77
C ILE A 120 0.54 -12.75 -15.60
N HIS A 121 1.57 -12.81 -16.44
CA HIS A 121 1.80 -11.82 -17.50
C HIS A 121 2.63 -12.43 -18.65
N ALA A 122 2.00 -13.32 -19.41
CA ALA A 122 2.36 -13.48 -20.81
C ALA A 122 1.72 -12.30 -21.57
N LEU A 123 2.53 -11.45 -22.21
CA LEU A 123 2.01 -10.45 -23.14
C LEU A 123 1.22 -11.16 -24.27
N PRO A 124 0.04 -10.67 -24.68
CA PRO A 124 -0.56 -11.13 -25.91
C PRO A 124 0.36 -10.81 -27.09
N THR A 125 0.67 -11.86 -27.84
CA THR A 125 1.42 -11.88 -29.09
C THR A 125 0.86 -10.86 -30.07
N THR A 126 1.74 -10.11 -30.71
CA THR A 126 1.45 -9.18 -31.81
C THR A 126 0.55 -9.83 -32.86
N PRO A 127 -0.52 -9.18 -33.36
CA PRO A 127 -1.25 -9.71 -34.50
C PRO A 127 -0.39 -9.57 -35.77
N GLN A 128 -0.05 -10.71 -36.40
CA GLN A 128 0.44 -10.71 -37.77
C GLN A 128 -0.73 -10.38 -38.69
N ILE A 129 -0.65 -9.24 -39.38
CA ILE A 129 -1.53 -8.92 -40.50
C ILE A 129 -1.00 -9.70 -41.70
N GLN A 130 -1.68 -10.78 -42.10
CA GLN A 130 -1.45 -11.43 -43.39
C GLN A 130 -2.15 -10.63 -44.48
N LEU A 131 -1.39 -9.94 -45.34
CA LEU A 131 -1.90 -9.43 -46.60
C LEU A 131 -1.97 -10.59 -47.61
N HIS A 132 -3.10 -11.28 -47.60
CA HIS A 132 -3.63 -12.02 -48.71
C HIS A 132 -4.13 -11.07 -49.80
N THR A 133 -3.37 -10.96 -50.90
CA THR A 133 -3.95 -10.58 -52.20
C THR A 133 -3.66 -11.69 -53.19
N THR A 134 -4.77 -12.17 -53.74
CA THR A 134 -4.92 -13.21 -54.74
C THR A 134 -4.70 -12.62 -56.15
N LEU A 135 -3.94 -13.37 -56.96
CA LEU A 135 -3.72 -13.32 -58.43
C LEU A 135 -3.05 -12.08 -59.03
#